data_AF-A0A0K1PZE8-F1
#
_entry.id   AF-A0A0K1PZE8-F1
#
_cell.length_a   1.000
_cell.length_b   1.000
_cell.length_c   1.000
_cell.angle_alpha   90.00
_cell.angle_beta   90.00
_cell.angle_gamma   90.00
#
_symmetry.space_group_name_H-M   'P 1'
#
loop_
_entity.id
_entity.type
_entity.pdbx_description
1 polymer ?
#
loop_
_entity_poly.entity_id
_entity_poly.type
_entity_poly.pdbx_seq_one_letter_code
_entity_poly.pdbx_strand_id
1 'polypeptide(L)'
;MAESTQNAEELFDEQELVRRVCEEGGIGSLDLSSRVIRATLFTLGQRLGEEDATELARRLPEPFGDSVVWANHDGSFGAAEFYERVRKLDGESRGFGLEHAQVVLRVVGTALTEELRERLARALPSEIARVMQPAHFGEPPPYGVPLVEAASEPLTSLASGRSGSRHPVSEAAPPAGQSHSVVREANPHGDVKLSSAQGMTQERLGRALADGHGGPPRPISEAHDEEAHDEEAHDEKEGAR
;
A
#
# COMPACT_ATOMS: atom_id res chain seq x y z
N MET A 1 37.09 5.00 30.17
CA MET A 1 36.72 3.57 30.11
C MET A 1 35.31 3.46 30.68
N ALA A 2 34.22 3.37 29.92
CA ALA A 2 34.04 2.82 28.59
C ALA A 2 33.02 3.67 27.79
N GLU A 3 33.49 4.31 26.70
CA GLU A 3 32.67 4.70 25.55
C GLU A 3 32.70 3.51 24.59
N SER A 4 31.87 2.49 24.81
CA SER A 4 31.89 1.28 23.97
C SER A 4 30.53 0.61 23.81
N THR A 5 29.46 1.39 23.70
CA THR A 5 28.13 0.87 23.31
C THR A 5 27.52 1.58 22.10
N GLN A 6 28.20 2.57 21.51
CA GLN A 6 27.63 3.39 20.43
C GLN A 6 27.76 2.83 19.01
N ASN A 7 28.31 1.61 18.82
CA ASN A 7 28.56 1.04 17.49
C ASN A 7 27.62 -0.13 17.12
N ALA A 8 26.55 -0.37 17.88
CA ALA A 8 25.53 -1.38 17.57
C ALA A 8 24.10 -0.81 17.42
N GLU A 9 23.88 0.48 17.70
CA GLU A 9 22.55 1.09 17.87
C GLU A 9 22.03 1.92 16.68
N GLU A 10 22.83 2.24 15.66
CA GLU A 10 22.34 2.98 14.47
C GLU A 10 21.82 2.04 13.36
N LEU A 11 20.93 1.12 13.72
CA LEU A 11 20.13 0.34 12.78
C LEU A 11 18.74 0.97 12.72
N PHE A 12 18.57 1.90 11.78
CA PHE A 12 17.41 2.79 11.59
C PHE A 12 17.10 3.71 12.77
N ASP A 13 17.12 5.02 12.54
CA ASP A 13 16.37 5.96 13.37
C ASP A 13 14.87 5.86 13.02
N GLU A 14 13.98 5.98 14.02
CA GLU A 14 12.53 5.87 13.82
C GLU A 14 12.03 6.93 12.83
N GLN A 15 12.45 8.19 13.02
CA GLN A 15 12.00 9.30 12.19
C GLN A 15 12.54 9.17 10.77
N GLU A 16 13.79 8.72 10.64
CA GLU A 16 14.40 8.47 9.33
C GLU A 16 13.69 7.35 8.56
N LEU A 17 13.34 6.24 9.22
CA LEU A 17 12.57 5.17 8.59
C LEU A 17 11.20 5.67 8.10
N VAL A 18 10.49 6.40 8.97
CA VAL A 18 9.17 6.96 8.64
C VAL A 18 9.28 7.96 7.49
N ARG A 19 10.25 8.87 7.53
CA ARG A 19 10.51 9.87 6.47
C ARG A 19 10.83 9.19 5.16
N ARG A 20 11.71 8.18 5.17
CA ARG A 20 12.11 7.46 3.95
C ARG A 20 10.96 6.69 3.32
N VAL A 21 10.13 6.02 4.12
CA VAL A 21 8.91 5.36 3.61
C VAL A 21 7.92 6.39 3.06
N CYS A 22 7.76 7.53 3.73
CA CYS A 22 6.89 8.62 3.28
C CYS A 22 7.33 9.14 1.90
N GLU A 23 8.62 9.38 1.72
CA GLU A 23 9.22 9.90 0.49
C GLU A 23 9.21 8.88 -0.65
N GLU A 24 9.69 7.65 -0.41
CA GLU A 24 9.76 6.61 -1.44
C GLU A 24 8.36 6.15 -1.90
N GLY A 25 7.36 6.18 -0.99
CA GLY A 25 5.99 5.79 -1.29
C GLY A 25 5.07 6.92 -1.74
N GLY A 26 5.51 8.19 -1.67
CA GLY A 26 4.64 9.33 -1.93
C GLY A 26 3.44 9.40 -0.99
N ILE A 27 3.60 8.94 0.27
CA ILE A 27 2.54 8.85 1.26
C ILE A 27 2.24 10.25 1.80
N GLY A 28 0.97 10.60 1.95
CA GLY A 28 0.54 11.97 2.26
C GLY A 28 0.92 12.51 3.64
N SER A 29 1.42 11.67 4.56
CA SER A 29 1.88 12.11 5.88
C SER A 29 2.83 11.11 6.56
N LEU A 30 3.59 11.60 7.53
CA LEU A 30 4.44 10.78 8.41
C LEU A 30 3.59 9.85 9.31
N ASP A 31 2.44 10.32 9.79
CA ASP A 31 1.54 9.50 10.61
C ASP A 31 0.97 8.30 9.84
N LEU A 32 0.59 8.51 8.57
CA LEU A 32 0.15 7.43 7.70
C LEU A 32 1.31 6.48 7.41
N SER A 33 2.50 7.01 7.16
CA SER A 33 3.71 6.19 6.94
C SER A 33 4.06 5.32 8.15
N SER A 34 4.02 5.88 9.37
CA SER A 34 4.24 5.12 10.61
C SER A 34 3.21 4.00 10.79
N ARG A 35 1.93 4.27 10.48
CA ARG A 35 0.86 3.26 10.52
C ARG A 35 1.08 2.14 9.51
N VAL A 36 1.40 2.50 8.27
CA VAL A 36 1.72 1.57 7.18
C VAL A 36 2.90 0.67 7.55
N ILE A 37 3.95 1.24 8.15
CA ILE A 37 5.11 0.49 8.66
C ILE A 37 4.66 -0.53 9.70
N ARG A 38 3.93 -0.11 10.74
CA ARG A 38 3.43 -1.01 11.79
C ARG A 38 2.54 -2.11 11.22
N ALA A 39 1.60 -1.78 10.34
CA ALA A 39 0.71 -2.74 9.70
C ALA A 39 1.47 -3.80 8.89
N THR A 40 2.48 -3.37 8.13
CA THR A 40 3.32 -4.26 7.32
C THR A 40 4.19 -5.17 8.19
N LEU A 41 4.86 -4.60 9.19
CA LEU A 41 5.75 -5.34 10.09
C LEU A 41 5.00 -6.30 11.01
N PHE A 42 3.82 -5.90 11.49
CA PHE A 42 2.94 -6.78 12.25
C PHE A 42 2.50 -7.97 11.39
N THR A 43 2.09 -7.74 10.15
CA THR A 43 1.73 -8.83 9.23
C THR A 43 2.93 -9.72 8.90
N LEU A 44 4.12 -9.14 8.82
CA LEU A 44 5.36 -9.91 8.62
C LEU A 44 5.66 -10.80 9.83
N GLY A 45 5.51 -10.29 11.05
CA GLY A 45 5.65 -11.05 12.29
C GLY A 45 4.66 -12.22 12.38
N GLN A 46 3.41 -12.04 11.95
CA GLN A 46 2.43 -13.14 11.89
C GLN A 46 2.87 -14.29 10.98
N ARG A 47 3.69 -14.00 9.96
CA ARG A 47 4.15 -14.99 8.98
C ARG A 47 5.45 -15.67 9.38
N LEU A 48 6.32 -14.95 10.08
CA LEU A 48 7.65 -15.40 10.45
C LEU A 48 7.60 -16.30 11.69
N GLY A 49 8.51 -17.27 11.75
CA GLY A 49 8.75 -17.99 12.99
C GLY A 49 9.37 -17.08 14.05
N GLU A 50 9.23 -17.43 15.33
CA GLU A 50 9.68 -16.62 16.48
C GLU A 50 11.15 -16.17 16.37
N GLU A 51 12.04 -17.06 15.91
CA GLU A 51 13.46 -16.76 15.77
C GLU A 51 13.73 -15.72 14.67
N ASP A 52 13.07 -15.86 13.51
CA ASP A 52 13.21 -14.92 12.39
C ASP A 52 12.59 -13.56 12.71
N ALA A 53 11.44 -13.56 13.39
CA ALA A 53 10.76 -12.36 13.88
C ALA A 53 11.63 -11.59 14.89
N THR A 54 12.25 -12.30 15.83
CA THR A 54 13.14 -11.71 16.83
C THR A 54 14.40 -11.11 16.19
N GLU A 55 15.02 -11.83 15.24
CA GLU A 55 16.22 -11.32 14.58
C GLU A 55 15.92 -10.10 13.69
N LEU A 56 14.76 -10.08 13.03
CA LEU A 56 14.29 -8.90 12.30
C LEU A 56 14.04 -7.72 13.25
N ALA A 57 13.37 -7.94 14.38
CA ALA A 57 13.04 -6.89 15.34
C ALA A 57 14.28 -6.18 15.90
N ARG A 58 15.38 -6.90 16.11
CA ARG A 58 16.67 -6.33 16.56
C ARG A 58 17.32 -5.36 15.56
N ARG A 59 16.86 -5.32 14.31
CA ARG A 59 17.36 -4.42 13.26
C ARG A 59 16.46 -3.23 13.02
N LEU A 60 15.39 -3.10 13.82
CA LEU A 60 14.38 -2.07 13.67
C LEU A 60 14.37 -1.17 14.92
N PRO A 61 13.91 0.09 14.78
CA PRO A 61 13.60 0.93 15.93
C PRO A 61 12.60 0.22 16.84
N GLU A 62 12.73 0.39 18.15
CA GLU A 62 11.95 -0.33 19.18
C GLU A 62 10.43 -0.38 18.88
N PRO A 63 9.74 0.72 18.55
CA PRO A 63 8.29 0.68 18.29
C PRO A 63 7.89 -0.21 17.09
N PHE A 64 8.80 -0.38 16.14
CA PHE A 64 8.60 -1.18 14.95
C PHE A 64 9.07 -2.62 15.15
N GLY A 65 10.14 -2.84 15.91
CA GLY A 65 10.55 -4.17 16.37
C GLY A 65 9.46 -4.83 17.21
N ASP A 66 8.85 -4.08 18.14
CA ASP A 66 7.72 -4.53 18.95
C ASP A 66 6.52 -4.96 18.09
N SER A 67 6.27 -4.25 16.99
CA SER A 67 5.20 -4.61 16.06
C SER A 67 5.43 -6.00 15.43
N VAL A 68 6.69 -6.39 15.18
CA VAL A 68 7.05 -7.71 14.65
C VAL A 68 6.90 -8.78 15.74
N VAL A 69 7.37 -8.51 16.97
CA VAL A 69 7.41 -9.50 18.06
C VAL A 69 6.03 -9.74 18.69
N TRP A 70 5.19 -8.70 18.82
CA TRP A 70 3.84 -8.84 19.37
C TRP A 70 2.85 -9.48 18.39
N ALA A 71 3.24 -9.68 17.14
CA ALA A 71 2.44 -10.40 16.17
C ALA A 71 2.42 -11.90 16.52
N ASN A 72 1.26 -12.40 16.94
CA ASN A 72 1.08 -13.85 17.10
C ASN A 72 1.28 -14.54 15.75
N HIS A 73 2.19 -15.50 15.69
CA HIS A 73 2.40 -16.32 14.50
C HIS A 73 1.10 -17.04 14.12
N ASP A 74 0.64 -16.79 12.89
CA ASP A 74 -0.65 -17.24 12.36
C ASP A 74 -0.47 -18.21 11.18
N GLY A 75 0.69 -18.87 11.13
CA GLY A 75 1.00 -19.89 10.15
C GLY A 75 1.49 -19.35 8.80
N SER A 76 1.57 -20.26 7.83
CA SER A 76 2.04 -19.92 6.50
C SER A 76 0.91 -19.39 5.63
N PHE A 77 0.99 -18.12 5.25
CA PHE A 77 0.15 -17.53 4.21
C PHE A 77 0.99 -16.99 3.05
N GLY A 78 0.36 -16.91 1.88
CA GLY A 78 0.97 -16.45 0.63
C GLY A 78 0.95 -14.92 0.49
N ALA A 79 1.58 -14.42 -0.58
CA ALA A 79 1.71 -12.97 -0.83
C ALA A 79 0.35 -12.26 -0.97
N ALA A 80 -0.63 -12.87 -1.64
CA ALA A 80 -1.96 -12.27 -1.82
C ALA A 80 -2.67 -12.03 -0.48
N GLU A 81 -2.57 -12.98 0.44
CA GLU A 81 -3.16 -12.86 1.78
C GLU A 81 -2.38 -11.86 2.64
N PHE A 82 -1.04 -11.84 2.54
CA PHE A 82 -0.21 -10.83 3.19
C PHE A 82 -0.68 -9.41 2.84
N TYR A 83 -0.81 -9.10 1.55
CA TYR A 83 -1.24 -7.76 1.12
C TYR A 83 -2.67 -7.43 1.56
N GLU A 84 -3.58 -8.41 1.60
CA GLU A 84 -4.94 -8.18 2.09
C GLU A 84 -4.97 -7.93 3.61
N ARG A 85 -4.11 -8.59 4.39
CA ARG A 85 -3.96 -8.33 5.83
C ARG A 85 -3.39 -6.94 6.08
N VAL A 86 -2.33 -6.55 5.36
CA VAL A 86 -1.77 -5.19 5.45
C VAL A 86 -2.83 -4.15 5.10
N ARG A 87 -3.54 -4.33 3.98
CA ARG A 87 -4.62 -3.41 3.57
C ARG A 87 -5.70 -3.25 4.64
N LYS A 88 -6.11 -4.33 5.31
CA LYS A 88 -7.10 -4.28 6.39
C LYS A 88 -6.61 -3.48 7.60
N LEU A 89 -5.32 -3.59 7.93
CA LEU A 89 -4.70 -2.86 9.04
C LEU A 89 -4.40 -1.39 8.69
N ASP A 90 -4.00 -1.13 7.43
CA ASP A 90 -3.74 0.21 6.89
C ASP A 90 -5.04 1.02 6.77
N GLY A 91 -6.14 0.38 6.40
CA GLY A 91 -7.45 1.00 6.22
C GLY A 91 -7.66 1.62 4.85
N GLU A 92 -6.67 1.52 3.96
CA GLU A 92 -6.68 2.09 2.63
C GLU A 92 -7.32 1.18 1.55
N SER A 93 -7.51 1.75 0.36
CA SER A 93 -7.97 1.00 -0.80
C SER A 93 -6.96 -0.10 -1.20
N ARG A 94 -7.43 -1.11 -1.95
CA ARG A 94 -6.58 -2.24 -2.37
C ARG A 94 -5.34 -1.83 -3.16
N GLY A 95 -5.44 -0.80 -4.01
CA GLY A 95 -4.29 -0.29 -4.77
C GLY A 95 -3.22 0.28 -3.85
N PHE A 96 -3.61 1.18 -2.94
CA PHE A 96 -2.71 1.81 -2.00
C PHE A 96 -2.08 0.81 -1.01
N GLY A 97 -2.88 -0.09 -0.41
CA GLY A 97 -2.36 -1.03 0.59
C GLY A 97 -1.26 -1.96 0.07
N LEU A 98 -1.32 -2.37 -1.21
CA LEU A 98 -0.26 -3.16 -1.83
C LEU A 98 1.01 -2.33 -2.06
N GLU A 99 0.89 -1.14 -2.64
CA GLU A 99 2.03 -0.26 -2.90
C GLU A 99 2.72 0.16 -1.60
N HIS A 100 1.93 0.57 -0.60
CA HIS A 100 2.38 0.89 0.75
C HIS A 100 3.20 -0.25 1.37
N ALA A 101 2.69 -1.48 1.32
CA ALA A 101 3.41 -2.65 1.83
C ALA A 101 4.73 -2.89 1.07
N GLN A 102 4.72 -2.75 -0.26
CA GLN A 102 5.91 -2.96 -1.07
C GLN A 102 7.00 -1.92 -0.81
N VAL A 103 6.62 -0.66 -0.59
CA VAL A 103 7.55 0.41 -0.23
C VAL A 103 8.20 0.09 1.11
N VAL A 104 7.43 -0.27 2.14
CA VAL A 104 7.98 -0.62 3.46
C VAL A 104 8.94 -1.80 3.35
N LEU A 105 8.53 -2.88 2.68
CA LEU A 105 9.38 -4.08 2.51
C LEU A 105 10.70 -3.76 1.82
N ARG A 106 10.67 -2.87 0.82
CA ARG A 106 11.87 -2.43 0.10
C ARG A 106 12.77 -1.57 0.98
N VAL A 107 12.22 -0.56 1.65
CA VAL A 107 12.98 0.33 2.55
C VAL A 107 13.63 -0.49 3.65
N VAL A 108 12.87 -1.33 4.34
CA VAL A 108 13.38 -2.24 5.38
C VAL A 108 14.46 -3.15 4.80
N GLY A 109 14.19 -3.78 3.66
CA GLY A 109 15.11 -4.67 2.97
C GLY A 109 16.48 -4.04 2.68
N THR A 110 16.54 -2.74 2.38
CA THR A 110 17.82 -2.05 2.11
C THR A 110 18.72 -1.89 3.35
N ALA A 111 18.17 -1.94 4.56
CA ALA A 111 18.98 -1.83 5.78
C ALA A 111 19.33 -3.17 6.41
N LEU A 112 18.68 -4.26 5.98
CA LEU A 112 19.04 -5.59 6.45
C LEU A 112 20.40 -6.00 5.90
N THR A 113 21.14 -6.81 6.67
CA THR A 113 22.34 -7.47 6.15
C THR A 113 21.96 -8.52 5.11
N GLU A 114 22.91 -8.90 4.25
CA GLU A 114 22.65 -9.91 3.23
C GLU A 114 22.24 -11.25 3.84
N GLU A 115 22.91 -11.66 4.92
CA GLU A 115 22.64 -12.93 5.61
C GLU A 115 21.21 -12.98 6.15
N LEU A 116 20.73 -11.86 6.70
CA LEU A 116 19.34 -11.78 7.19
C LEU A 116 18.35 -11.74 6.04
N ARG A 117 18.65 -11.05 4.92
CA ARG A 117 17.79 -11.09 3.73
C ARG A 117 17.67 -12.51 3.16
N GLU A 118 18.77 -13.23 3.01
CA GLU A 118 18.77 -14.62 2.54
C GLU A 118 18.02 -15.56 3.48
N ARG A 119 18.14 -15.34 4.79
CA ARG A 119 17.38 -16.05 5.81
C ARG A 119 15.88 -15.79 5.67
N LEU A 120 15.45 -14.54 5.60
CA LEU A 120 14.04 -14.17 5.41
C LEU A 120 13.50 -14.66 4.07
N ALA A 121 14.31 -14.64 3.00
CA ALA A 121 13.91 -15.13 1.68
C ALA A 121 13.56 -16.63 1.66
N ARG A 122 14.11 -17.42 2.59
CA ARG A 122 13.75 -18.84 2.77
C ARG A 122 12.44 -19.03 3.56
N ALA A 123 12.10 -18.07 4.42
CA ALA A 123 10.89 -18.12 5.25
C ALA A 123 9.65 -17.51 4.57
N LEU A 124 9.87 -16.57 3.65
CA LEU A 124 8.83 -15.77 3.01
C LEU A 124 8.40 -16.31 1.64
N PRO A 125 7.16 -16.02 1.20
CA PRO A 125 6.77 -16.18 -0.20
C PRO A 125 7.73 -15.44 -1.15
N SER A 126 8.01 -16.05 -2.31
CA SER A 126 9.03 -15.57 -3.26
C SER A 126 8.80 -14.13 -3.73
N GLU A 127 7.54 -13.72 -3.85
CA GLU A 127 7.11 -12.41 -4.27
C GLU A 127 7.43 -11.34 -3.22
N ILE A 128 7.23 -11.67 -1.93
CA ILE A 128 7.57 -10.79 -0.81
C ILE A 128 9.09 -10.72 -0.66
N ALA A 129 9.75 -11.89 -0.67
CA ALA A 129 11.21 -11.97 -0.57
C ALA A 129 11.89 -11.13 -1.66
N ARG A 130 11.41 -11.21 -2.91
CA ARG A 130 11.93 -10.43 -4.03
C ARG A 130 11.84 -8.92 -3.82
N VAL A 131 10.80 -8.42 -3.17
CA VAL A 131 10.63 -6.99 -2.90
C VAL A 131 11.63 -6.48 -1.85
N MET A 132 12.01 -7.33 -0.89
CA MET A 132 13.00 -7.01 0.14
C MET A 132 14.44 -7.07 -0.38
N GLN A 133 14.67 -7.72 -1.52
CA GLN A 133 16.00 -7.74 -2.11
C GLN A 133 16.33 -6.37 -2.70
N PRO A 134 17.58 -5.89 -2.54
CA PRO A 134 18.02 -4.71 -3.26
C PRO A 134 17.82 -4.94 -4.76
N ALA A 135 17.46 -3.88 -5.49
CA ALA A 135 17.37 -3.96 -6.93
C ALA A 135 18.77 -4.29 -7.49
N HIS A 136 19.01 -5.57 -7.79
CA HIS A 136 20.14 -5.98 -8.60
C HIS A 136 19.84 -5.49 -10.01
N PHE A 137 20.24 -4.25 -10.30
CA PHE A 137 20.64 -3.92 -11.65
C PHE A 137 21.79 -4.87 -11.94
N GLY A 138 21.51 -5.94 -12.71
CA GLY A 138 22.56 -6.86 -13.13
C GLY A 138 23.71 -6.04 -13.69
N GLU A 139 24.94 -6.57 -13.57
CA GLU A 139 26.07 -6.03 -14.31
C GLU A 139 25.57 -5.75 -15.74
N PRO A 140 25.73 -4.51 -16.25
CA PRO A 140 25.30 -4.20 -17.61
C PRO A 140 25.84 -5.32 -18.47
N PRO A 141 24.97 -6.02 -19.21
CA PRO A 141 25.33 -7.31 -19.76
C PRO A 141 26.66 -7.17 -20.50
N PRO A 142 27.62 -8.12 -20.36
CA PRO A 142 28.99 -7.99 -20.89
C PRO A 142 29.08 -7.96 -22.41
N TYR A 143 27.98 -7.64 -23.08
CA TYR A 143 27.97 -7.15 -24.42
C TYR A 143 28.25 -5.65 -24.33
N GLY A 144 29.51 -5.30 -24.61
CA GLY A 144 29.68 -4.27 -25.62
C GLY A 144 28.82 -4.65 -26.83
N VAL A 145 27.53 -4.29 -26.82
CA VAL A 145 27.07 -3.55 -27.97
C VAL A 145 28.10 -2.44 -28.05
N PRO A 146 28.94 -2.36 -29.10
CA PRO A 146 29.51 -1.08 -29.37
C PRO A 146 28.31 -0.14 -29.28
N LEU A 147 28.36 0.81 -28.33
CA LEU A 147 27.84 2.11 -28.66
C LEU A 147 28.54 2.31 -29.99
N VAL A 148 27.80 2.15 -31.10
CA VAL A 148 28.30 2.64 -32.36
C VAL A 148 28.51 4.08 -31.98
N GLU A 149 29.77 4.40 -31.70
CA GLU A 149 30.28 5.75 -31.68
C GLU A 149 29.77 6.21 -33.01
N ALA A 150 28.61 6.88 -32.98
CA ALA A 150 28.00 7.43 -34.16
C ALA A 150 29.06 8.44 -34.55
N ALA A 151 29.95 7.98 -35.41
CA ALA A 151 31.14 8.65 -35.81
C ALA A 151 30.65 9.85 -36.58
N SER A 152 30.32 10.93 -35.88
CA SER A 152 29.81 12.19 -36.42
C SER A 152 29.05 12.00 -37.73
N GLU A 153 28.04 11.12 -37.75
CA GLU A 153 27.12 11.09 -38.87
C GLU A 153 26.18 12.28 -38.64
N PRO A 154 26.09 13.22 -39.59
CA PRO A 154 25.31 14.43 -39.41
C PRO A 154 23.89 14.03 -39.03
N LEU A 155 23.41 14.58 -37.91
CA LEU A 155 22.09 14.38 -37.34
C LEU A 155 21.03 14.37 -38.45
N THR A 156 20.60 13.18 -38.88
CA THR A 156 19.36 13.01 -39.63
C THR A 156 18.24 13.24 -38.62
N SER A 157 17.92 14.51 -38.44
CA SER A 157 16.74 14.97 -37.70
C SER A 157 15.51 14.25 -38.23
N LEU A 158 14.57 13.91 -37.35
CA LEU A 158 13.26 13.39 -37.73
C LEU A 158 12.45 14.39 -38.59
N ALA A 159 12.95 15.61 -38.79
CA ALA A 159 12.43 16.57 -39.77
C ALA A 159 12.85 16.25 -41.23
N SER A 160 13.92 15.50 -41.46
CA SER A 160 14.34 15.02 -42.77
C SER A 160 14.02 13.53 -42.88
N GLY A 161 12.94 13.22 -43.59
CA GLY A 161 12.28 11.91 -43.62
C GLY A 161 13.20 10.69 -43.72
N ARG A 162 12.79 9.60 -43.04
CA ARG A 162 13.39 8.28 -43.18
C ARG A 162 13.25 7.74 -44.60
N SER A 163 14.33 7.11 -45.03
CA SER A 163 14.47 6.31 -46.24
C SER A 163 13.23 5.44 -46.53
N GLY A 164 12.64 5.65 -47.70
CA GLY A 164 11.53 4.83 -48.22
C GLY A 164 10.48 5.59 -49.04
N SER A 165 10.32 6.91 -48.82
CA SER A 165 9.40 7.72 -49.63
C SER A 165 10.17 8.57 -50.65
N ARG A 166 9.80 8.48 -51.93
CA ARG A 166 10.34 9.33 -53.01
C ARG A 166 9.93 10.80 -52.93
N HIS A 167 9.15 11.17 -51.91
CA HIS A 167 8.69 12.53 -51.67
C HIS A 167 8.86 12.85 -50.17
N PRO A 168 9.78 13.74 -49.79
CA PRO A 168 9.81 14.30 -48.45
C PRO A 168 8.51 15.08 -48.18
N VAL A 169 8.06 15.13 -46.92
CA VAL A 169 6.83 15.86 -46.52
C VAL A 169 6.89 17.34 -46.94
N SER A 170 8.10 17.91 -47.03
CA SER A 170 8.35 19.26 -47.53
C SER A 170 7.97 19.47 -49.01
N GLU A 171 7.90 18.40 -49.81
CA GLU A 171 7.50 18.40 -51.22
C GLU A 171 6.07 17.89 -51.45
N ALA A 172 5.38 17.46 -50.39
CA ALA A 172 3.97 17.11 -50.46
C ALA A 172 3.16 18.41 -50.63
N ALA A 173 3.10 18.92 -51.86
CA ALA A 173 2.08 19.87 -52.24
C ALA A 173 0.73 19.19 -51.97
N PRO A 174 -0.10 19.69 -51.04
CA PRO A 174 -1.39 19.08 -50.80
C PRO A 174 -2.15 19.11 -52.13
N PRO A 175 -2.67 17.98 -52.63
CA PRO A 175 -3.60 18.03 -53.75
C PRO A 175 -4.73 18.98 -53.36
N ALA A 176 -5.10 19.88 -54.27
CA ALA A 176 -6.15 20.85 -54.05
C ALA A 176 -7.38 20.14 -53.44
N GLY A 177 -7.67 20.51 -52.20
CA GLY A 177 -8.84 20.15 -51.39
C GLY A 177 -9.54 18.84 -51.72
N GLN A 178 -9.25 17.77 -50.98
CA GLN A 178 -10.28 16.77 -50.76
C GLN A 178 -11.44 17.45 -50.01
N SER A 179 -12.63 17.43 -50.62
CA SER A 179 -13.83 18.17 -50.22
C SER A 179 -14.43 17.75 -48.87
N HIS A 180 -13.74 16.93 -48.09
CA HIS A 180 -14.20 16.35 -46.84
C HIS A 180 -13.18 16.54 -45.70
N SER A 181 -12.43 17.64 -45.72
CA SER A 181 -11.58 18.03 -44.59
C SER A 181 -12.44 18.57 -43.44
N VAL A 182 -12.48 17.82 -42.35
CA VAL A 182 -13.22 18.09 -41.09
C VAL A 182 -12.84 19.43 -40.44
N VAL A 183 -11.75 20.07 -40.88
CA VAL A 183 -11.26 21.35 -40.38
C VAL A 183 -12.04 22.55 -40.95
N ARG A 184 -12.83 22.36 -42.02
CA ARG A 184 -13.65 23.44 -42.63
C ARG A 184 -15.13 23.41 -42.25
N GLU A 185 -15.58 22.37 -41.55
CA GLU A 185 -16.97 22.26 -41.12
C GLU A 185 -17.13 23.02 -39.80
N ALA A 186 -17.93 24.08 -39.79
CA ALA A 186 -18.10 24.93 -38.60
C ALA A 186 -18.78 24.20 -37.42
N ASN A 187 -19.35 23.01 -37.65
CA ASN A 187 -20.03 22.24 -36.61
C ASN A 187 -20.18 20.75 -36.99
N PRO A 188 -19.11 19.93 -36.95
CA PRO A 188 -19.15 18.52 -37.34
C PRO A 188 -19.98 17.62 -36.39
N HIS A 189 -20.56 18.20 -35.33
CA HIS A 189 -21.50 17.54 -34.41
C HIS A 189 -22.84 18.27 -34.32
N GLY A 190 -23.20 19.10 -35.31
CA GLY A 190 -24.47 19.82 -35.35
C GLY A 190 -25.70 18.91 -35.22
N ASP A 191 -25.57 17.68 -35.72
CA ASP A 191 -26.65 16.69 -35.79
C ASP A 191 -26.66 15.73 -34.58
N VAL A 192 -25.66 15.82 -33.70
CA VAL A 192 -25.61 15.15 -32.39
C VAL A 192 -25.83 16.17 -31.27
N LYS A 193 -26.75 17.10 -31.49
CA LYS A 193 -27.38 17.81 -30.38
C LYS A 193 -28.45 16.89 -29.80
N LEU A 194 -28.06 16.08 -28.83
CA LEU A 194 -29.00 15.54 -27.85
C LEU A 194 -29.64 16.74 -27.15
N SER A 195 -30.79 17.14 -27.69
CA SER A 195 -31.73 18.03 -27.05
C SER A 195 -31.92 17.59 -25.60
N SER A 196 -31.68 18.56 -24.73
CA SER A 196 -32.37 18.73 -23.45
C SER A 196 -33.84 18.29 -23.56
N ALA A 197 -34.13 17.06 -23.13
CA ALA A 197 -35.45 16.68 -22.63
C ALA A 197 -35.45 17.17 -21.17
N GLN A 198 -36.07 18.30 -20.83
CA GLN A 198 -37.52 18.50 -20.77
C GLN A 198 -38.20 17.42 -19.92
N GLY A 199 -38.12 17.64 -18.60
CA GLY A 199 -39.12 17.28 -17.59
C GLY A 199 -39.65 15.84 -17.56
N MET A 200 -39.16 15.05 -16.60
CA MET A 200 -39.98 14.03 -15.94
C MET A 200 -39.84 14.18 -14.41
N THR A 201 -40.77 14.93 -13.85
CA THR A 201 -41.41 14.74 -12.54
C THR A 201 -40.61 13.97 -11.48
N GLN A 202 -39.67 14.64 -10.84
CA GLN A 202 -39.25 14.37 -9.46
C GLN A 202 -39.83 15.41 -8.49
N GLU A 203 -40.93 16.06 -8.91
CA GLU A 203 -41.76 16.99 -8.13
C GLU A 203 -43.17 16.45 -7.99
N ARG A 204 -43.33 15.35 -7.26
CA ARG A 204 -44.61 15.00 -6.59
C ARG A 204 -44.33 13.88 -5.62
N LEU A 205 -43.96 14.26 -4.40
CA LEU A 205 -44.48 13.75 -3.14
C LEU A 205 -43.62 14.37 -2.05
N GLY A 206 -44.14 15.46 -1.48
CA GLY A 206 -43.57 16.10 -0.30
C GLY A 206 -43.52 15.12 0.87
N ARG A 207 -42.33 14.56 1.10
CA ARG A 207 -41.93 14.00 2.39
C ARG A 207 -40.62 14.62 2.78
N ALA A 208 -40.75 15.71 3.53
CA ALA A 208 -39.70 16.26 4.36
C ALA A 208 -39.22 15.15 5.31
N LEU A 209 -37.93 14.82 5.24
CA LEU A 209 -37.24 13.91 6.17
C LEU A 209 -36.89 14.64 7.48
N ALA A 210 -37.84 15.41 7.99
CA ALA A 210 -37.70 16.28 9.15
C ALA A 210 -38.91 16.12 10.08
N ASP A 211 -39.19 14.89 10.50
CA ASP A 211 -40.01 14.52 11.65
C ASP A 211 -39.41 13.19 12.16
N GLY A 212 -38.87 13.04 13.37
CA GLY A 212 -39.32 13.63 14.63
C GLY A 212 -40.23 12.67 15.40
N HIS A 213 -39.94 11.36 15.43
CA HIS A 213 -40.59 10.38 16.32
C HIS A 213 -39.48 9.67 17.10
N GLY A 214 -39.34 9.81 18.42
CA GLY A 214 -40.38 9.80 19.44
C GLY A 214 -40.28 8.47 20.17
N GLY A 215 -39.23 8.31 20.99
CA GLY A 215 -38.99 7.07 21.73
C GLY A 215 -40.02 6.85 22.85
N PRO A 216 -40.30 5.60 23.24
CA PRO A 216 -41.09 5.34 24.44
C PRO A 216 -40.23 5.44 25.72
N PRO A 217 -40.78 5.99 26.81
CA PRO A 217 -40.08 6.23 28.06
C PRO A 217 -40.11 4.99 28.95
N ARG A 218 -38.97 4.54 29.48
CA ARG A 218 -38.92 3.86 30.78
C ARG A 218 -37.70 4.31 31.58
N PRO A 219 -37.91 4.93 32.76
CA PRO A 219 -36.84 5.30 33.67
C PRO A 219 -36.28 4.10 34.44
N ILE A 220 -34.99 4.21 34.75
CA ILE A 220 -34.12 3.29 35.48
C ILE A 220 -34.19 3.56 36.99
N SER A 221 -35.26 3.16 37.68
CA SER A 221 -35.35 3.11 39.17
C SER A 221 -36.67 2.45 39.59
N GLU A 222 -36.64 1.59 40.63
CA GLU A 222 -37.76 0.81 41.25
C GLU A 222 -38.23 -0.42 40.45
N ALA A 223 -38.30 -1.66 40.97
CA ALA A 223 -38.32 -2.21 42.34
C ALA A 223 -37.45 -3.50 42.37
N HIS A 224 -36.57 -3.72 43.35
CA HIS A 224 -36.79 -4.17 44.73
C HIS A 224 -37.61 -5.47 44.86
N ASP A 225 -36.86 -6.52 45.19
CA ASP A 225 -37.01 -7.46 46.31
C ASP A 225 -38.26 -8.33 46.50
N GLU A 226 -37.95 -9.44 47.19
CA GLU A 226 -38.79 -10.45 47.84
C GLU A 226 -39.20 -11.65 46.97
N GLU A 227 -39.12 -12.90 47.41
CA GLU A 227 -38.44 -13.64 48.49
C GLU A 227 -39.14 -15.02 48.47
N ALA A 228 -38.40 -16.11 48.60
CA ALA A 228 -38.78 -17.32 49.33
C ALA A 228 -37.63 -18.35 49.16
N HIS A 229 -36.74 -18.50 50.13
CA HIS A 229 -36.88 -19.37 51.32
C HIS A 229 -36.91 -20.86 51.01
N ASP A 230 -35.80 -21.54 51.29
CA ASP A 230 -35.64 -22.59 52.32
C ASP A 230 -34.12 -22.89 52.40
N GLU A 231 -33.40 -22.58 53.49
CA GLU A 231 -33.22 -23.42 54.72
C GLU A 231 -32.86 -24.88 54.37
N GLU A 232 -31.81 -25.53 54.84
CA GLU A 232 -31.02 -25.54 56.09
C GLU A 232 -29.76 -26.40 55.75
N ALA A 233 -28.53 -25.99 56.04
CA ALA A 233 -27.81 -26.18 57.31
C ALA A 233 -26.80 -27.35 57.29
N HIS A 234 -25.75 -27.16 58.09
CA HIS A 234 -24.81 -28.16 58.63
C HIS A 234 -23.74 -28.70 57.65
N ASP A 235 -22.46 -28.83 58.01
CA ASP A 235 -21.76 -28.62 59.27
C ASP A 235 -20.24 -28.66 58.97
N GLU A 236 -19.51 -28.13 59.93
CA GLU A 236 -18.08 -28.19 60.14
C GLU A 236 -17.45 -29.58 59.95
N LYS A 237 -16.20 -29.58 59.46
CA LYS A 237 -14.97 -30.11 60.11
C LYS A 237 -13.93 -30.39 59.03
N GLU A 238 -12.81 -29.66 58.97
CA GLU A 238 -11.68 -29.71 59.90
C GLU A 238 -11.01 -31.09 59.99
N GLY A 239 -9.68 -31.11 59.76
CA GLY A 239 -8.80 -32.22 60.16
C GLY A 239 -8.20 -33.00 58.98
N ALA A 240 -7.05 -32.61 58.45
CA ALA A 240 -5.73 -32.99 58.95
C ALA A 240 -5.37 -34.47 58.73
N ARG A 241 -4.56 -34.75 57.71
CA ARG A 241 -3.17 -35.25 57.81
C ARG A 241 -2.65 -35.71 56.46
#